data_AF-A0A3M7D7D1-F1
#
_entry.id   AF-A0A3M7D7D1-F1
#
_cell.length_a   1.000
_cell.length_b   1.000
_cell.length_c   1.000
_cell.angle_alpha   90.00
_cell.angle_beta   90.00
_cell.angle_gamma   90.00
#
_symmetry.space_group_name_H-M   'P 1'
#
loop_
_entity.id
_entity.type
_entity.pdbx_description
1 polymer ?
#
loop_
_entity_poly.entity_id
_entity_poly.type
_entity_poly.pdbx_seq_one_letter_code
_entity_poly.pdbx_strand_id
1 'polypeptide(L)'
;MPVLTDVIQIIPPDRDEDPEDIFAAAPGLIFTDDFQNLHGDKGYTIVYKSKWGPIELKTADPQAEGERQLFSHYLWNASISLAERISYEGDGGNNTWFVKGERVLELGAGIGFSLSAISADCYWMPGQHLNLVRSMLHFLTLDPCGRIYAIAGFHTGRRKLAPFFTVAVEQGLELEDIFEEDGEGNRREWQTERDGGREDPTERKKWLVIATLKRRS
;
A
#
# COMPACT_ATOMS: atom_id res chain seq x y z
N MET A 1 10.13 -10.97 -2.38
CA MET A 1 8.85 -11.45 -1.82
C MET A 1 8.28 -12.48 -2.79
N PRO A 2 7.24 -13.25 -2.43
CA PRO A 2 6.39 -13.90 -3.43
C PRO A 2 5.67 -12.86 -4.30
N VAL A 3 5.07 -13.31 -5.40
CA VAL A 3 4.17 -12.47 -6.21
C VAL A 3 2.92 -12.13 -5.38
N LEU A 4 2.49 -10.87 -5.38
CA LEU A 4 1.44 -10.39 -4.47
C LEU A 4 0.07 -11.06 -4.72
N THR A 5 -0.20 -11.51 -5.95
CA THR A 5 -1.40 -12.28 -6.31
C THR A 5 -1.40 -13.69 -5.72
N ASP A 6 -0.23 -14.30 -5.57
CA ASP A 6 -0.11 -15.72 -5.17
C ASP A 6 -0.42 -15.92 -3.69
N VAL A 7 -0.18 -14.89 -2.87
CA VAL A 7 -0.46 -14.90 -1.41
C VAL A 7 -1.91 -14.56 -1.07
N ILE A 8 -2.79 -14.33 -2.05
CA ILE A 8 -4.23 -14.11 -1.82
C ILE A 8 -5.11 -15.13 -2.54
N GLN A 9 -6.35 -15.25 -2.09
CA GLN A 9 -7.44 -15.93 -2.79
C GLN A 9 -8.70 -15.09 -2.63
N ILE A 10 -9.40 -14.85 -3.72
CA ILE A 10 -10.67 -14.11 -3.73
C ILE A 10 -11.82 -15.14 -3.73
N ILE A 11 -12.81 -14.95 -2.86
CA ILE A 11 -14.01 -15.77 -2.74
C ILE A 11 -15.22 -14.84 -2.90
N PRO A 12 -16.04 -14.98 -3.96
CA PRO A 12 -17.26 -14.19 -4.12
C PRO A 12 -18.32 -14.53 -3.05
N PRO A 13 -19.26 -13.61 -2.77
CA PRO A 13 -20.39 -13.90 -1.90
C PRO A 13 -21.33 -14.95 -2.51
N ASP A 14 -21.94 -15.78 -1.67
CA ASP A 14 -22.96 -16.77 -2.06
C ASP A 14 -24.29 -16.07 -2.40
N ARG A 15 -24.39 -15.55 -3.63
CA ARG A 15 -25.55 -14.87 -4.21
C ARG A 15 -25.55 -15.03 -5.74
N ASP A 16 -26.67 -14.71 -6.38
CA ASP A 16 -26.69 -14.52 -7.83
C ASP A 16 -25.78 -13.32 -8.21
N GLU A 17 -24.94 -13.52 -9.24
CA GLU A 17 -24.09 -12.46 -9.81
C GLU A 17 -24.94 -11.49 -10.65
N ASP A 18 -24.82 -10.20 -10.36
CA ASP A 18 -25.35 -9.17 -11.25
C ASP A 18 -24.46 -9.05 -12.50
N PRO A 19 -24.98 -8.55 -13.65
CA PRO A 19 -24.16 -8.32 -14.85
C PRO A 19 -22.97 -7.38 -14.61
N GLU A 20 -23.04 -6.55 -13.57
CA GLU A 20 -21.95 -5.68 -13.10
C GLU A 20 -20.82 -6.49 -12.43
N ASP A 21 -21.13 -7.48 -11.58
CA ASP A 21 -20.13 -8.36 -10.94
C ASP A 21 -19.34 -9.16 -11.99
N ILE A 22 -20.04 -9.70 -13.00
CA ILE A 22 -19.42 -10.47 -14.09
C ILE A 22 -18.40 -9.61 -14.86
N PHE A 23 -18.73 -8.34 -15.12
CA PHE A 23 -17.80 -7.42 -15.78
C PHE A 23 -16.67 -6.94 -14.86
N ALA A 24 -16.92 -6.78 -13.57
CA ALA A 24 -15.92 -6.39 -12.57
C ALA A 24 -14.91 -7.51 -12.25
N ALA A 25 -15.31 -8.78 -12.33
CA ALA A 25 -14.42 -9.93 -12.15
C ALA A 25 -13.57 -10.24 -13.41
N ALA A 26 -14.06 -9.90 -14.60
CA ALA A 26 -13.41 -10.20 -15.88
C ALA A 26 -12.20 -9.36 -16.34
N PRO A 27 -11.81 -8.18 -15.79
CA PRO A 27 -10.77 -7.35 -16.41
C PRO A 27 -9.40 -8.05 -16.53
N GLY A 28 -8.96 -8.77 -15.50
CA GLY A 28 -7.71 -9.54 -15.52
C GLY A 28 -7.75 -10.78 -16.44
N LEU A 29 -8.92 -11.16 -16.95
CA LEU A 29 -9.10 -12.23 -17.94
C LEU A 29 -9.20 -11.69 -19.37
N ILE A 30 -9.65 -10.44 -19.54
CA ILE A 30 -9.86 -9.78 -20.84
C ILE A 30 -8.63 -8.96 -21.25
N PHE A 31 -7.99 -8.27 -20.30
CA PHE A 31 -6.85 -7.38 -20.49
C PHE A 31 -5.62 -7.97 -19.82
N THR A 32 -4.98 -8.95 -20.47
CA THR A 32 -3.82 -9.68 -19.91
C THR A 32 -2.55 -8.84 -19.75
N ASP A 33 -2.55 -7.64 -20.30
CA ASP A 33 -1.55 -6.58 -20.11
C ASP A 33 -1.87 -5.65 -18.92
N ASP A 34 -3.10 -5.64 -18.43
CA ASP A 34 -3.59 -4.72 -17.40
C ASP A 34 -3.38 -5.27 -15.98
N PHE A 35 -2.21 -4.97 -15.41
CA PHE A 35 -1.77 -5.52 -14.12
C PHE A 35 -2.73 -5.27 -12.94
N GLN A 36 -3.17 -6.34 -12.28
CA GLN A 36 -4.08 -6.25 -11.14
C GLN A 36 -3.39 -5.69 -9.90
N ASN A 37 -3.93 -4.62 -9.35
CA ASN A 37 -3.38 -3.90 -8.19
C ASN A 37 -4.38 -3.63 -7.05
N LEU A 38 -5.62 -4.09 -7.24
CA LEU A 38 -6.73 -4.07 -6.28
C LEU A 38 -7.51 -5.39 -6.39
N HIS A 39 -8.05 -5.85 -5.27
CA HIS A 39 -8.60 -7.20 -5.12
C HIS A 39 -9.89 -7.23 -4.30
N GLY A 40 -10.79 -8.16 -4.64
CA GLY A 40 -12.16 -8.23 -4.09
C GLY A 40 -13.11 -7.22 -4.73
N ASP A 41 -14.36 -7.25 -4.28
CA ASP A 41 -15.39 -6.23 -4.54
C ASP A 41 -16.42 -6.29 -3.38
N LYS A 42 -17.57 -5.63 -3.49
CA LYS A 42 -18.66 -5.52 -2.51
C LYS A 42 -19.06 -6.87 -1.89
N GLY A 43 -18.76 -7.05 -0.59
CA GLY A 43 -19.16 -8.21 0.20
C GLY A 43 -18.37 -9.51 0.00
N TYR A 44 -17.34 -9.50 -0.85
CA TYR A 44 -16.41 -10.62 -1.07
C TYR A 44 -15.61 -10.97 0.19
N THR A 45 -15.07 -12.20 0.23
CA THR A 45 -14.07 -12.62 1.22
C THR A 45 -12.71 -12.79 0.54
N ILE A 46 -11.68 -12.15 1.07
CA ILE A 46 -10.30 -12.27 0.62
C ILE A 46 -9.52 -13.07 1.66
N VAL A 47 -8.95 -14.20 1.26
CA VAL A 47 -8.12 -15.04 2.12
C VAL A 47 -6.66 -14.72 1.86
N TYR A 48 -6.00 -14.04 2.80
CA TYR A 48 -4.56 -13.80 2.77
C TYR A 48 -3.82 -15.00 3.37
N LYS A 49 -2.95 -15.63 2.57
CA LYS A 49 -2.22 -16.87 2.88
C LYS A 49 -0.96 -16.57 3.70
N SER A 50 -1.12 -15.92 4.86
CA SER A 50 0.01 -15.52 5.71
C SER A 50 0.83 -16.73 6.17
N LYS A 51 2.11 -16.50 6.50
CA LYS A 51 3.01 -17.57 7.01
C LYS A 51 2.54 -18.22 8.32
N TRP A 52 1.58 -17.63 9.02
CA TRP A 52 1.00 -18.13 10.27
C TRP A 52 -0.30 -18.91 10.07
N GLY A 53 -0.81 -18.98 8.83
CA GLY A 53 -2.11 -19.53 8.46
C GLY A 53 -2.95 -18.54 7.64
N PRO A 54 -4.04 -19.00 7.01
CA PRO A 54 -4.95 -18.14 6.28
C PRO A 54 -5.62 -17.12 7.21
N ILE A 55 -5.69 -15.87 6.76
CA ILE A 55 -6.42 -14.78 7.40
C ILE A 55 -7.56 -14.38 6.47
N GLU A 56 -8.80 -14.51 6.94
CA GLU A 56 -10.00 -14.14 6.20
C GLU A 56 -10.34 -12.66 6.44
N LEU A 57 -10.38 -11.88 5.36
CA LEU A 57 -10.75 -10.47 5.34
C LEU A 57 -12.06 -10.33 4.57
N LYS A 58 -13.15 -9.94 5.22
CA LYS A 58 -14.39 -9.59 4.53
C LYS A 58 -14.34 -8.13 4.07
N THR A 59 -14.58 -7.89 2.79
CA THR A 59 -14.58 -6.54 2.22
C THR A 59 -15.78 -5.74 2.73
N ALA A 60 -15.70 -4.40 2.66
CA ALA A 60 -16.86 -3.57 2.97
C ALA A 60 -18.02 -3.83 2.00
N ASP A 61 -19.24 -3.60 2.48
CA ASP A 61 -20.48 -3.79 1.75
C ASP A 61 -21.21 -2.43 1.61
N PRO A 62 -20.68 -1.48 0.78
CA PRO A 62 -21.23 -0.13 0.68
C PRO A 62 -22.60 -0.12 -0.01
N GLN A 63 -23.56 0.57 0.59
CA GLN A 63 -24.94 0.70 0.09
C GLN A 63 -25.20 2.09 -0.50
N ALA A 64 -24.47 3.11 -0.07
CA ALA A 64 -24.56 4.47 -0.60
C ALA A 64 -23.38 4.81 -1.53
N GLU A 65 -23.66 5.63 -2.54
CA GLU A 65 -22.64 6.07 -3.53
C GLU A 65 -21.46 6.83 -2.89
N GLY A 66 -21.71 7.57 -1.79
CA GLY A 66 -20.66 8.23 -1.02
C GLY A 66 -19.73 7.27 -0.25
N GLU A 67 -20.20 6.05 0.06
CA GLU A 67 -19.39 5.01 0.73
C GLU A 67 -18.46 4.31 -0.27
N ARG A 68 -18.94 4.11 -1.51
CA ARG A 68 -18.13 3.56 -2.61
C ARG A 68 -16.87 4.40 -2.89
N GLN A 69 -16.97 5.72 -2.78
CA GLN A 69 -15.85 6.65 -2.98
C GLN A 69 -14.72 6.52 -1.93
N LEU A 70 -14.90 5.71 -0.88
CA LEU A 70 -13.86 5.38 0.10
C LEU A 70 -13.06 4.13 -0.28
N PHE A 71 -13.45 3.40 -1.34
CA PHE A 71 -12.76 2.20 -1.87
C PHE A 71 -12.51 1.06 -0.85
N SER A 72 -13.22 1.05 0.27
CA SER A 72 -13.09 0.07 1.37
C SER A 72 -13.57 -1.35 1.03
N HIS A 73 -14.09 -1.54 -0.17
CA HIS A 73 -14.44 -2.85 -0.73
C HIS A 73 -13.26 -3.52 -1.47
N TYR A 74 -12.10 -2.85 -1.57
CA TYR A 74 -10.88 -3.38 -2.20
C TYR A 74 -9.70 -3.52 -1.23
N LEU A 75 -8.92 -4.58 -1.40
CA LEU A 75 -7.58 -4.72 -0.85
C LEU A 75 -6.55 -4.29 -1.91
N TRP A 76 -5.61 -3.42 -1.55
CA TRP A 76 -4.60 -2.86 -2.46
C TRP A 76 -3.26 -3.59 -2.36
N ASN A 77 -2.50 -3.65 -3.47
CA ASN A 77 -1.14 -4.22 -3.48
C ASN A 77 -0.20 -3.58 -2.45
N ALA A 78 -0.38 -2.29 -2.13
CA ALA A 78 0.37 -1.62 -1.07
C ALA A 78 0.21 -2.31 0.30
N SER A 79 -1.00 -2.73 0.65
CA SER A 79 -1.30 -3.44 1.90
C SER A 79 -0.79 -4.88 1.89
N ILE A 80 -0.76 -5.56 0.74
CA ILE A 80 -0.19 -6.91 0.63
C ILE A 80 1.34 -6.86 0.74
N SER A 81 2.00 -5.93 0.04
CA SER A 81 3.44 -5.69 0.14
C SER A 81 3.86 -5.34 1.58
N LEU A 82 3.07 -4.50 2.27
CA LEU A 82 3.20 -4.21 3.70
C LEU A 82 3.14 -5.49 4.54
N ALA A 83 2.09 -6.29 4.37
CA ALA A 83 1.87 -7.51 5.16
C ALA A 83 3.00 -8.54 4.97
N GLU A 84 3.47 -8.74 3.74
CA GLU A 84 4.62 -9.60 3.46
C GLU A 84 5.90 -9.07 4.13
N ARG A 85 6.17 -7.77 4.05
CA ARG A 85 7.38 -7.14 4.65
C ARG A 85 7.47 -7.27 6.16
N ILE A 86 6.34 -7.19 6.87
CA ILE A 86 6.30 -7.40 8.32
C ILE A 86 6.15 -8.87 8.72
N SER A 87 5.75 -9.74 7.79
CA SER A 87 5.54 -11.17 8.07
C SER A 87 6.84 -11.92 8.31
N TYR A 88 7.90 -11.66 7.53
CA TYR A 88 9.15 -12.43 7.62
C TYR A 88 10.19 -11.73 8.49
N GLU A 89 10.67 -12.42 9.52
CA GLU A 89 11.88 -12.04 10.26
C GLU A 89 13.07 -12.35 9.36
N GLY A 90 13.74 -11.30 8.88
CA GLY A 90 14.83 -11.42 7.92
C GLY A 90 16.20 -11.70 8.54
N ASP A 91 17.16 -11.96 7.66
CA ASP A 91 18.60 -12.01 7.94
C ASP A 91 19.24 -10.61 8.07
N GLY A 92 18.46 -9.55 7.81
CA GLY A 92 18.91 -8.15 7.73
C GLY A 92 18.84 -7.56 6.32
N GLY A 93 18.43 -8.32 5.30
CA GLY A 93 18.30 -7.84 3.92
C GLY A 93 17.17 -6.82 3.68
N ASN A 94 17.25 -6.10 2.56
CA ASN A 94 16.44 -4.93 2.18
C ASN A 94 14.94 -5.23 1.87
N ASN A 95 14.34 -6.29 2.43
CA ASN A 95 12.96 -6.71 2.14
C ASN A 95 12.12 -7.09 3.37
N THR A 96 12.63 -6.88 4.59
CA THR A 96 11.93 -7.21 5.85
C THR A 96 11.90 -6.03 6.81
N TRP A 97 10.77 -5.82 7.49
CA TRP A 97 10.55 -4.73 8.45
C TRP A 97 10.26 -5.28 9.85
N PHE A 98 11.11 -4.91 10.81
CA PHE A 98 11.03 -5.43 12.17
C PHE A 98 10.02 -4.63 13.00
N VAL A 99 8.86 -5.24 13.26
CA VAL A 99 7.77 -4.68 14.11
C VAL A 99 7.47 -5.55 15.34
N LYS A 100 8.15 -6.68 15.50
CA LYS A 100 7.90 -7.68 16.54
C LYS A 100 8.41 -7.19 17.91
N GLY A 101 7.47 -6.88 18.81
CA GLY A 101 7.75 -6.34 20.14
C GLY A 101 7.67 -4.81 20.23
N GLU A 102 7.43 -4.13 19.11
CA GLU A 102 7.45 -2.67 19.00
C GLU A 102 6.10 -1.99 19.30
N ARG A 103 6.14 -0.66 19.43
CA ARG A 103 4.96 0.24 19.52
C ARG A 103 5.12 1.48 18.63
N VAL A 104 4.34 1.60 17.55
CA VAL A 104 4.08 2.89 16.85
C VAL A 104 2.70 2.80 16.14
N LEU A 105 2.29 3.51 15.05
CA LEU A 105 0.87 3.66 14.63
C LEU A 105 0.58 3.65 13.10
N GLU A 106 -0.26 2.71 12.58
CA GLU A 106 -0.68 2.69 11.16
C GLU A 106 -1.56 3.90 10.84
N LEU A 107 -1.30 4.55 9.71
CA LEU A 107 -2.03 5.70 9.17
C LEU A 107 -2.54 5.37 7.76
N GLY A 108 -3.79 5.71 7.44
CA GLY A 108 -4.36 5.36 6.13
C GLY A 108 -4.87 3.92 6.01
N ALA A 109 -4.85 3.18 7.12
CA ALA A 109 -5.50 1.90 7.32
C ALA A 109 -6.91 1.84 6.70
N GLY A 110 -7.05 1.18 5.54
CA GLY A 110 -8.36 1.00 4.87
C GLY A 110 -9.21 -0.03 5.61
N ILE A 111 -8.81 -1.30 5.52
CA ILE A 111 -9.39 -2.43 6.28
C ILE A 111 -8.52 -2.90 7.46
N GLY A 112 -7.46 -2.13 7.77
CA GLY A 112 -6.63 -2.25 8.98
C GLY A 112 -5.46 -3.24 8.92
N PHE A 113 -4.36 -2.94 9.63
CA PHE A 113 -4.25 -3.39 11.03
C PHE A 113 -3.20 -2.62 11.87
N SER A 114 -3.46 -2.60 13.18
CA SER A 114 -2.81 -1.74 14.18
C SER A 114 -1.27 -1.76 14.28
N LEU A 115 -0.74 -0.55 14.45
CA LEU A 115 0.42 -0.21 15.29
C LEU A 115 1.87 -0.58 14.83
N SER A 116 2.28 -0.08 13.67
CA SER A 116 3.61 0.57 13.50
C SER A 116 3.45 1.79 12.58
N ALA A 117 4.38 2.77 12.54
CA ALA A 117 4.23 4.02 11.74
C ALA A 117 4.30 3.74 10.23
N ILE A 118 3.28 3.07 9.75
CA ILE A 118 3.14 2.57 8.41
C ILE A 118 2.05 3.40 7.74
N SER A 119 2.31 3.89 6.55
CA SER A 119 1.31 4.59 5.75
C SER A 119 1.18 3.94 4.39
N ALA A 120 0.01 3.35 4.14
CA ALA A 120 -0.39 2.79 2.86
C ALA A 120 -1.18 3.85 2.06
N ASP A 121 -0.73 4.17 0.85
CA ASP A 121 -1.40 4.95 -0.21
C ASP A 121 -2.01 6.34 0.12
N CYS A 122 -1.88 6.87 1.34
CA CYS A 122 -2.47 8.16 1.73
C CYS A 122 -1.76 9.44 1.22
N TYR A 123 -0.77 9.32 0.34
CA TYR A 123 0.03 10.46 -0.15
C TYR A 123 -0.62 11.23 -1.32
N TRP A 124 -1.80 10.83 -1.79
CA TRP A 124 -2.42 11.41 -2.98
C TRP A 124 -3.00 12.83 -2.82
N MET A 125 -3.03 13.37 -1.60
CA MET A 125 -3.53 14.70 -1.26
C MET A 125 -2.40 15.69 -0.91
N PRO A 126 -1.89 16.51 -1.86
CA PRO A 126 -0.81 17.46 -1.60
C PRO A 126 -1.10 18.44 -0.46
N GLY A 127 -2.34 18.91 -0.34
CA GLY A 127 -2.78 19.79 0.76
C GLY A 127 -2.77 19.15 2.15
N GLN A 128 -2.57 17.83 2.25
CA GLN A 128 -2.50 17.10 3.53
C GLN A 128 -1.10 16.54 3.83
N HIS A 129 -0.12 16.63 2.91
CA HIS A 129 1.25 16.13 3.13
C HIS A 129 1.85 16.65 4.44
N LEU A 130 1.75 17.96 4.68
CA LEU A 130 2.25 18.60 5.90
C LEU A 130 1.57 18.09 7.17
N ASN A 131 0.26 17.81 7.12
CA ASN A 131 -0.49 17.30 8.26
C ASN A 131 -0.19 15.83 8.53
N LEU A 132 -0.04 15.02 7.48
CA LEU A 132 0.37 13.61 7.59
C LEU A 132 1.78 13.49 8.18
N VAL A 133 2.75 14.27 7.69
CA VAL A 133 4.12 14.32 8.21
C VAL A 133 4.15 14.78 9.67
N ARG A 134 3.34 15.78 10.05
CA ARG A 134 3.21 16.23 11.45
C ARG A 134 2.60 15.15 12.35
N SER A 135 1.61 14.41 11.88
CA SER A 135 1.03 13.27 12.61
C SER A 135 2.07 12.16 12.80
N MET A 136 2.82 11.82 11.74
CA MET A 136 3.94 10.88 11.84
C MET A 136 4.99 11.34 12.87
N LEU A 137 5.42 12.61 12.82
CA LEU A 137 6.37 13.19 13.77
C LEU A 137 5.85 13.28 15.22
N HIS A 138 4.53 13.28 15.42
CA HIS A 138 3.88 13.28 16.74
C HIS A 138 3.84 11.87 17.35
N PHE A 139 3.52 10.85 16.55
CA PHE A 139 3.43 9.46 17.03
C PHE A 139 4.75 8.68 16.96
N LEU A 140 5.71 9.10 16.12
CA LEU A 140 7.05 8.54 16.08
C LEU A 140 7.79 8.84 17.38
N THR A 141 8.38 7.80 17.99
CA THR A 141 9.21 7.92 19.19
C THR A 141 10.35 8.94 19.05
N LEU A 142 10.90 9.37 20.19
CA LEU A 142 12.13 10.15 20.26
C LEU A 142 13.39 9.27 20.23
N ASP A 143 13.22 7.94 20.30
CA ASP A 143 14.31 6.98 20.16
C ASP A 143 14.89 6.99 18.73
N PRO A 144 16.23 7.06 18.53
CA PRO A 144 16.87 6.99 17.21
C PRO A 144 16.58 5.70 16.42
N CYS A 145 16.12 4.62 17.07
CA CYS A 145 15.66 3.38 16.45
C CYS A 145 14.22 3.47 15.89
N GLY A 146 13.46 4.52 16.20
CA GLY A 146 12.11 4.72 15.67
C GLY A 146 12.07 4.82 14.14
N ARG A 147 11.14 4.11 13.49
CA ARG A 147 10.96 4.12 12.03
C ARG A 147 9.54 4.45 11.60
N ILE A 148 9.45 5.07 10.43
CA ILE A 148 8.25 5.21 9.61
C ILE A 148 8.48 4.36 8.36
N TYR A 149 7.50 3.57 7.98
CA TYR A 149 7.49 2.78 6.76
C TYR A 149 6.42 3.30 5.81
N ALA A 150 6.74 3.45 4.54
CA ALA A 150 5.88 4.10 3.55
C ALA A 150 5.72 3.19 2.33
N ILE A 151 4.48 2.89 1.94
CA ILE A 151 4.16 2.20 0.68
C ILE A 151 3.00 2.92 -0.03
N ALA A 152 3.11 3.14 -1.33
CA ALA A 152 1.98 3.63 -2.13
C ALA A 152 2.15 3.34 -3.63
N GLY A 153 1.04 3.14 -4.33
CA GLY A 153 1.01 3.03 -5.78
C GLY A 153 0.92 4.39 -6.50
N PHE A 154 1.23 4.41 -7.79
CA PHE A 154 1.18 5.62 -8.62
C PHE A 154 -0.21 5.90 -9.23
N HIS A 155 -1.28 5.39 -8.62
CA HIS A 155 -2.67 5.47 -9.09
C HIS A 155 -3.08 6.91 -9.42
N THR A 156 -2.85 7.84 -8.48
CA THR A 156 -3.18 9.26 -8.63
C THR A 156 -2.09 10.11 -9.31
N GLY A 157 -1.00 9.46 -9.75
CA GLY A 157 0.13 10.03 -10.47
C GLY A 157 1.28 10.50 -9.56
N ARG A 158 2.53 10.12 -9.91
CA ARG A 158 3.76 10.46 -9.18
C ARG A 158 3.88 11.93 -8.79
N ARG A 159 3.43 12.85 -9.65
CA ARG A 159 3.46 14.30 -9.43
C ARG A 159 2.66 14.77 -8.19
N LYS A 160 1.64 14.01 -7.75
CA LYS A 160 0.93 14.26 -6.48
C LYS A 160 1.62 13.60 -5.27
N LEU A 161 2.27 12.46 -5.50
CA LEU A 161 2.88 11.64 -4.46
C LEU A 161 4.25 12.17 -4.05
N ALA A 162 5.17 12.32 -5.01
CA ALA A 162 6.59 12.63 -4.77
C ALA A 162 6.86 13.85 -3.85
N PRO A 163 6.08 14.95 -3.89
CA PRO A 163 6.25 16.07 -2.96
C PRO A 163 6.11 15.69 -1.48
N PHE A 164 5.44 14.59 -1.13
CA PHE A 164 5.34 14.12 0.26
C PHE A 164 6.73 13.88 0.86
N PHE A 165 7.65 13.26 0.10
CA PHE A 165 9.00 12.97 0.59
C PHE A 165 9.84 14.25 0.74
N THR A 166 9.63 15.25 -0.12
CA THR A 166 10.21 16.59 0.05
C THR A 166 9.72 17.24 1.36
N VAL A 167 8.41 17.25 1.59
CA VAL A 167 7.80 17.81 2.82
C VAL A 167 8.25 17.03 4.07
N ALA A 168 8.41 15.71 3.99
CA ALA A 168 8.95 14.89 5.06
C ALA A 168 10.36 15.33 5.45
N VAL A 169 11.25 15.50 4.47
CA VAL A 169 12.63 15.99 4.67
C VAL A 169 12.64 17.44 5.17
N GLU A 170 11.76 18.32 4.68
CA GLU A 170 11.65 19.70 5.15
C GLU A 170 11.18 19.83 6.61
N GLN A 171 10.31 18.93 7.09
CA GLN A 171 9.82 18.93 8.48
C GLN A 171 10.73 18.18 9.47
N GLY A 172 11.91 17.69 9.04
CA GLY A 172 12.89 17.06 9.93
C GLY A 172 12.80 15.53 10.03
N LEU A 173 12.24 14.85 9.02
CA LEU A 173 12.51 13.43 8.78
C LEU A 173 13.77 13.26 7.91
N GLU A 174 14.27 12.04 7.86
CA GLU A 174 15.36 11.59 7.00
C GLU A 174 14.91 10.33 6.25
N LEU A 175 15.22 10.24 4.96
CA LEU A 175 15.04 9.03 4.16
C LEU A 175 16.26 8.12 4.39
N GLU A 176 16.05 6.92 4.93
CA GLU A 176 17.11 5.91 5.06
C GLU A 176 17.23 5.03 3.81
N ASP A 177 16.08 4.70 3.22
CA ASP A 177 15.96 3.92 1.99
C ASP A 177 14.71 4.38 1.23
N ILE A 178 14.78 4.42 -0.09
CA ILE A 178 13.64 4.69 -0.98
C ILE A 178 13.88 4.08 -2.36
N PHE A 179 12.99 3.19 -2.78
CA PHE A 179 13.02 2.51 -4.07
C PHE A 179 11.60 2.31 -4.61
N GLU A 180 11.50 1.78 -5.83
CA GLU A 180 10.25 1.27 -6.37
C GLU A 180 10.34 -0.24 -6.61
N GLU A 181 9.25 -0.94 -6.32
CA GLU A 181 9.12 -2.38 -6.49
C GLU A 181 7.74 -2.70 -7.09
N ASP A 182 7.67 -3.66 -8.00
CA ASP A 182 6.38 -4.14 -8.54
C ASP A 182 5.83 -5.34 -7.75
N GLY A 183 4.64 -5.82 -8.12
CA GLY A 183 4.02 -6.96 -7.46
C GLY A 183 4.63 -8.33 -7.78
N GLU A 184 5.62 -8.42 -8.67
CA GLU A 184 6.47 -9.61 -8.87
C GLU A 184 7.74 -9.55 -7.99
N GLY A 185 8.09 -8.37 -7.47
CA GLY A 185 9.29 -8.12 -6.68
C GLY A 185 10.47 -7.57 -7.48
N ASN A 186 10.28 -7.19 -8.74
CA ASN A 186 11.31 -6.49 -9.52
C ASN A 186 11.52 -5.08 -8.94
N ARG A 187 12.76 -4.57 -8.95
CA ARG A 187 13.12 -3.28 -8.34
C ARG A 187 13.69 -2.28 -9.32
N ARG A 188 13.47 -0.99 -9.05
CA ARG A 188 14.14 0.15 -9.70
C ARG A 188 14.41 1.28 -8.72
N GLU A 189 15.46 2.07 -8.99
CA GLU A 189 15.80 3.27 -8.21
C GLU A 189 14.63 4.26 -8.19
N TRP A 190 14.30 4.84 -7.03
CA TRP A 190 13.27 5.88 -6.94
C TRP A 190 13.65 7.14 -7.74
N GLN A 191 12.66 7.74 -8.41
CA GLN A 191 12.80 9.02 -9.09
C GLN A 191 11.60 9.93 -8.77
N THR A 192 11.85 11.22 -8.55
CA THR A 192 10.78 12.20 -8.24
C THR A 192 9.90 12.53 -9.45
N GLU A 193 10.47 12.40 -10.66
CA GLU A 193 9.77 12.43 -11.95
C GLU A 193 10.36 11.35 -12.86
N ARG A 194 9.53 10.74 -13.71
CA ARG A 194 9.96 9.89 -14.85
C ARG A 194 9.32 10.39 -16.14
N ASP A 195 9.93 10.04 -17.27
CA ASP A 195 9.38 10.25 -18.62
C ASP A 195 8.92 11.69 -18.92
N GLY A 196 9.61 12.69 -18.35
CA GLY A 196 9.23 14.11 -18.44
C GLY A 196 7.83 14.41 -17.84
N GLY A 197 7.46 13.66 -16.81
CA GLY A 197 6.17 13.75 -16.13
C GLY A 197 5.02 13.09 -16.89
N ARG A 198 5.31 12.19 -17.84
CA ARG A 198 4.36 11.54 -18.76
C ARG A 198 4.25 10.01 -18.61
N GLU A 199 4.65 9.46 -17.46
CA GLU A 199 4.53 8.02 -17.15
C GLU A 199 3.19 7.41 -17.58
N ASP A 200 3.28 6.35 -18.38
CA ASP A 200 2.13 5.56 -18.81
C ASP A 200 1.30 5.10 -17.59
N PRO A 201 -0.03 5.37 -17.56
CA PRO A 201 -0.92 4.87 -16.51
C PRO A 201 -0.84 3.35 -16.29
N THR A 202 -0.74 2.56 -17.36
CA THR A 202 -0.76 1.09 -17.33
C THR A 202 0.56 0.51 -16.83
N GLU A 203 1.69 1.15 -17.13
CA GLU A 203 2.98 0.75 -16.55
C GLU A 203 3.15 1.23 -15.11
N ARG A 204 2.87 2.50 -14.81
CA ARG A 204 3.14 3.04 -13.46
C ARG A 204 2.26 2.40 -12.38
N LYS A 205 1.08 1.89 -12.74
CA LYS A 205 0.16 1.23 -11.78
C LYS A 205 0.65 -0.15 -11.29
N LYS A 206 1.71 -0.69 -11.90
CA LYS A 206 2.41 -1.93 -11.49
C LYS A 206 3.31 -1.71 -10.28
N TRP A 207 3.83 -0.49 -10.13
CA TRP A 207 4.89 -0.13 -9.19
C TRP A 207 4.33 0.51 -7.93
N LEU A 208 4.91 0.11 -6.80
CA LEU A 208 4.79 0.77 -5.51
C LEU A 208 6.09 1.55 -5.26
N VAL A 209 6.01 2.76 -4.73
CA VAL A 209 7.16 3.35 -4.01
C VAL A 209 7.19 2.79 -2.60
N ILE A 210 8.39 2.46 -2.13
CA ILE A 210 8.64 1.85 -0.83
C ILE A 210 9.78 2.63 -0.18
N ALA A 211 9.54 3.20 1.00
CA ALA A 211 10.52 4.01 1.71
C ALA A 211 10.56 3.72 3.22
N THR A 212 11.75 3.88 3.80
CA THR A 212 11.97 3.88 5.25
C THR A 212 12.44 5.28 5.66
N LEU A 213 11.77 5.87 6.65
CA LEU A 213 12.13 7.17 7.21
C LEU A 213 12.40 7.08 8.71
N LYS A 214 13.25 7.97 9.21
CA LYS A 214 13.46 8.20 10.65
C LYS A 214 13.34 9.69 10.99
N ARG A 215 13.30 10.01 12.29
CA ARG A 215 13.54 11.37 12.78
C ARG A 215 14.99 11.76 12.49
N ARG A 216 15.24 12.96 11.98
CA ARG A 216 16.61 13.48 11.80
C ARG A 216 17.24 13.74 13.17
N SER A 217 18.51 13.33 13.30
CA SER A 217 19.37 13.58 14.47
C SER A 217 19.86 15.03 14.57
#